data_AF-A0A9E0LL66-F1
#
_entry.id   AF-A0A9E0LL66-F1
#
_cell.length_a   1.000
_cell.length_b   1.000
_cell.length_c   1.000
_cell.angle_alpha   90.00
_cell.angle_beta   90.00
_cell.angle_gamma   90.00
#
_symmetry.space_group_name_H-M   'P 1'
#
loop_
_entity.id
_entity.type
_entity.pdbx_description
1 polymer ?
#
loop_
_entity_poly.entity_id
_entity_poly.type
_entity_poly.pdbx_seq_one_letter_code
_entity_poly.pdbx_strand_id
1 'polypeptide(L)'
;MTESLKMTKRIPSALPLTLAVSTVLSTQFIFPHAAQAAYDDLFVDTSSIGQSHHGVVSSDQFLELGVPSANGLRIEGEQAMRLGKLDRAIMVLQRSVELAPADMDGRILYGEALEKKLIKQKDRDPALYNFVIKQWLFVAKNAEFADQGMQGFNHLLKVCGTVPKKWEKEKKFLDRVLIPEDGTAPVKLGRRTQTSM
;
A
#
# COMPACT_ATOMS: atom_id res chain seq x y z
N MET A 1 -83.45 -1.18 55.20
CA MET A 1 -83.64 0.13 54.52
C MET A 1 -82.25 0.66 54.24
N THR A 2 -81.76 1.03 53.06
CA THR A 2 -82.23 1.14 51.66
C THR A 2 -80.98 1.63 50.91
N GLU A 3 -80.72 1.09 49.72
CA GLU A 3 -80.05 1.69 48.54
C GLU A 3 -78.74 2.51 48.70
N SER A 4 -77.60 2.06 48.17
CA SER A 4 -77.16 2.11 46.75
C SER A 4 -76.69 3.49 46.28
N LEU A 5 -75.38 3.62 46.00
CA LEU A 5 -74.90 4.43 44.88
C LEU A 5 -73.50 3.99 44.39
N LYS A 6 -73.58 3.34 43.24
CA LYS A 6 -72.58 2.95 42.24
C LYS A 6 -71.34 3.85 42.17
N MET A 7 -70.18 3.22 42.00
CA MET A 7 -69.26 3.61 40.93
C MET A 7 -68.52 2.40 40.36
N THR A 8 -68.43 2.43 39.04
CA THR A 8 -68.21 1.32 38.12
C THR A 8 -67.00 1.66 37.26
N LYS A 9 -66.27 0.62 36.80
CA LYS A 9 -65.32 0.59 35.65
C LYS A 9 -63.92 1.16 35.95
N ARG A 10 -62.79 0.57 35.53
CA ARG A 10 -62.49 -0.38 34.44
C ARG A 10 -61.16 -1.11 34.71
N ILE A 11 -61.08 -2.36 34.27
CA ILE A 11 -59.84 -3.12 33.99
C ILE A 11 -59.43 -2.82 32.53
N PRO A 12 -58.12 -2.74 32.20
CA PRO A 12 -57.50 -3.71 31.28
C PRO A 12 -56.09 -4.12 31.79
N SER A 13 -55.77 -5.39 32.00
CA SER A 13 -55.29 -6.41 31.04
C SER A 13 -53.96 -6.12 30.32
N ALA A 14 -52.97 -7.00 30.59
CA ALA A 14 -51.84 -7.47 29.74
C ALA A 14 -50.48 -6.72 29.70
N LEU A 15 -49.47 -7.38 30.30
CA LEU A 15 -48.07 -7.73 29.88
C LEU A 15 -47.51 -7.19 28.53
N PRO A 16 -46.19 -7.23 28.22
CA PRO A 16 -44.98 -7.51 29.04
C PRO A 16 -43.77 -6.56 28.81
N LEU A 17 -42.72 -6.80 29.61
CA LEU A 17 -41.29 -6.44 29.52
C LEU A 17 -40.71 -6.28 28.09
N THR A 18 -40.08 -5.13 27.80
CA THR A 18 -39.05 -5.01 26.74
C THR A 18 -37.86 -4.17 27.22
N LEU A 19 -36.69 -4.80 27.20
CA LEU A 19 -35.37 -4.23 27.43
C LEU A 19 -35.00 -3.33 26.24
N ALA A 20 -34.83 -2.03 26.47
CA ALA A 20 -34.30 -1.12 25.46
C ALA A 20 -32.77 -1.29 25.39
N VAL A 21 -32.30 -2.12 24.46
CA VAL A 21 -30.89 -2.16 24.04
C VAL A 21 -30.62 -0.87 23.26
N SER A 22 -29.87 0.04 23.89
CA SER A 22 -29.40 1.25 23.21
C SER A 22 -28.32 0.86 22.20
N THR A 23 -28.72 0.68 20.95
CA THR A 23 -27.81 0.48 19.83
C THR A 23 -27.05 1.78 19.59
N VAL A 24 -25.79 1.82 20.02
CA VAL A 24 -24.81 2.82 19.57
C VAL A 24 -24.67 2.62 18.07
N LEU A 25 -25.20 3.57 17.29
CA LEU A 25 -25.04 3.63 15.85
C LEU A 25 -23.57 3.95 15.56
N SER A 26 -22.71 2.94 15.58
CA SER A 26 -21.36 3.02 15.06
C SER A 26 -21.48 3.32 13.57
N THR A 27 -21.34 4.58 13.19
CA THR A 27 -21.09 5.02 11.81
C THR A 27 -19.82 4.33 11.34
N GLN A 28 -19.98 3.16 10.74
CA GLN A 28 -18.92 2.53 9.98
C GLN A 28 -18.63 3.46 8.83
N PHE A 29 -17.45 4.06 8.83
CA PHE A 29 -16.87 4.66 7.63
C PHE A 29 -16.76 3.55 6.60
N ILE A 30 -17.74 3.47 5.71
CA ILE A 30 -17.68 2.62 4.52
C ILE A 30 -16.65 3.27 3.61
N PHE A 31 -15.39 2.88 3.79
CA PHE A 31 -14.36 3.15 2.80
C PHE A 31 -14.77 2.42 1.50
N PRO A 32 -14.67 3.08 0.33
CA PRO A 32 -15.10 2.49 -0.93
C PRO A 32 -14.24 1.26 -1.26
N HIS A 33 -14.85 0.08 -1.15
CA HIS A 33 -14.26 -1.23 -1.45
C HIS A 33 -13.67 -1.35 -2.87
N ALA A 34 -14.12 -0.50 -3.80
CA ALA A 34 -13.66 -0.49 -5.18
C ALA A 34 -12.21 -0.02 -5.35
N ALA A 35 -11.69 0.79 -4.42
CA ALA A 35 -10.29 1.19 -4.44
C ALA A 35 -9.39 0.00 -4.05
N GLN A 36 -9.77 -0.75 -3.00
CA GLN A 36 -9.01 -1.89 -2.47
C GLN A 36 -8.69 -2.95 -3.55
N ALA A 37 -9.68 -3.32 -4.38
CA ALA A 37 -9.54 -4.37 -5.39
C ALA A 37 -8.58 -4.03 -6.54
N ALA A 38 -8.32 -2.74 -6.80
CA ALA A 38 -7.31 -2.31 -7.78
C ALA A 38 -5.88 -2.34 -7.21
N TYR A 39 -5.73 -2.55 -5.89
CA TYR A 39 -4.46 -2.48 -5.17
C TYR A 39 -3.91 -3.83 -4.72
N ASP A 40 -4.66 -4.93 -4.86
CA ASP A 40 -4.14 -6.28 -4.53
C ASP A 40 -2.85 -6.62 -5.33
N ASP A 41 -2.69 -6.05 -6.52
CA ASP A 41 -1.50 -6.18 -7.38
C ASP A 41 -0.33 -5.25 -6.97
N LEU A 42 -0.56 -4.28 -6.08
CA LEU A 42 0.50 -3.42 -5.50
C LEU A 42 1.10 -4.00 -4.21
N PHE A 43 0.43 -4.96 -3.57
CA PHE A 43 0.85 -5.59 -2.33
C PHE A 43 1.15 -7.08 -2.55
N VAL A 44 1.79 -7.43 -3.67
CA VAL A 44 2.25 -8.80 -3.95
C VAL A 44 3.30 -9.20 -2.91
N ASP A 45 3.21 -10.44 -2.43
CA ASP A 45 4.25 -11.04 -1.58
C ASP A 45 5.58 -11.09 -2.34
N THR A 46 6.47 -10.16 -2.03
CA THR A 46 7.80 -10.08 -2.66
C THR A 46 8.82 -11.05 -2.06
N SER A 47 8.37 -12.01 -1.22
CA SER A 47 9.21 -13.06 -0.66
C SER A 47 10.02 -13.83 -1.72
N SER A 48 9.43 -14.05 -2.90
CA SER A 48 10.09 -14.67 -4.06
C SER A 48 11.15 -13.78 -4.70
N ILE A 49 10.93 -12.47 -4.70
CA ILE A 49 11.84 -11.48 -5.27
C ILE A 49 13.03 -11.31 -4.34
N GLY A 50 12.86 -11.39 -3.01
CA GLY A 50 13.85 -11.05 -1.98
C GLY A 50 14.19 -12.15 -0.97
N GLN A 51 14.42 -13.39 -1.43
CA GLN A 51 14.87 -14.44 -0.52
C GLN A 51 16.18 -14.07 0.19
N SER A 52 16.05 -13.67 1.45
CA SER A 52 17.10 -13.76 2.45
C SER A 52 16.77 -14.98 3.32
N HIS A 53 17.34 -16.13 2.98
CA HIS A 53 17.19 -17.40 3.71
C HIS A 53 17.78 -17.39 5.12
N HIS A 54 18.28 -16.23 5.58
CA HIS A 54 18.76 -16.04 6.93
C HIS A 54 17.81 -15.13 7.67
N GLY A 55 17.19 -15.68 8.72
CA GLY A 55 16.64 -14.88 9.80
C GLY A 55 17.75 -14.02 10.38
N VAL A 56 17.84 -12.78 9.91
CA VAL A 56 18.64 -11.75 10.55
C VAL A 56 17.65 -10.78 11.15
N VAL A 57 17.27 -11.06 12.39
CA VAL A 57 16.82 -10.02 13.30
C VAL A 57 18.02 -9.08 13.49
N SER A 58 17.78 -7.79 13.24
CA SER A 58 18.58 -6.65 13.66
C SER A 58 17.94 -5.42 13.02
N SER A 59 16.87 -4.83 13.55
CA SER A 59 16.76 -4.19 14.87
C SER A 59 16.57 -5.13 16.08
N ASP A 60 17.65 -5.66 16.68
CA ASP A 60 17.58 -6.39 17.96
C ASP A 60 17.12 -5.47 19.11
N GLN A 61 17.08 -4.17 18.85
CA GLN A 61 16.62 -3.10 19.74
C GLN A 61 15.20 -2.61 19.45
N PHE A 62 14.53 -3.07 18.39
CA PHE A 62 13.13 -2.65 18.15
C PHE A 62 12.16 -3.17 19.21
N LEU A 63 12.64 -4.13 20.01
CA LEU A 63 11.86 -4.91 20.94
C LEU A 63 11.78 -4.40 22.36
N GLU A 64 12.53 -3.39 22.81
CA GLU A 64 12.40 -3.07 24.25
C GLU A 64 11.15 -2.26 24.62
N LEU A 65 10.48 -1.52 23.71
CA LEU A 65 9.54 -0.47 24.15
C LEU A 65 8.18 -0.27 23.43
N GLY A 66 7.80 -0.97 22.36
CA GLY A 66 6.42 -0.85 21.85
C GLY A 66 6.23 -1.14 20.36
N VAL A 67 5.01 -1.57 20.02
CA VAL A 67 4.50 -2.04 18.72
C VAL A 67 5.19 -1.41 17.49
N PRO A 68 5.57 -2.21 16.47
CA PRO A 68 6.25 -1.69 15.29
C PRO A 68 5.40 -0.64 14.57
N SER A 69 5.93 0.59 14.47
CA SER A 69 5.32 1.66 13.70
C SER A 69 5.84 1.66 12.26
N ALA A 70 5.00 2.11 11.32
CA ALA A 70 5.40 2.28 9.92
C ALA A 70 6.68 3.15 9.80
N ASN A 71 6.74 4.27 10.51
CA ASN A 71 7.91 5.15 10.49
C ASN A 71 9.22 4.47 10.94
N GLY A 72 9.18 3.64 11.98
CA GLY A 72 10.38 2.93 12.43
C GLY A 72 10.88 1.93 11.40
N LEU A 73 9.97 1.21 10.74
CA LEU A 73 10.30 0.30 9.64
C LEU A 73 10.84 1.04 8.42
N ARG A 74 10.30 2.22 8.11
CA ARG A 74 10.79 3.10 7.05
C ARG A 74 12.25 3.51 7.27
N ILE A 75 12.57 3.95 8.49
CA ILE A 75 13.94 4.33 8.88
C ILE A 75 14.88 3.12 8.78
N GLU A 76 14.47 1.95 9.27
CA GLU A 76 15.28 0.74 9.16
C GLU A 76 15.55 0.37 7.68
N GLY A 77 14.53 0.47 6.83
CA GLY A 77 14.66 0.23 5.41
C GLY A 77 15.64 1.17 4.72
N GLU A 78 15.59 2.46 5.06
CA GLU A 78 16.54 3.45 4.57
C GLU A 78 17.98 3.13 5.01
N GLN A 79 18.19 2.74 6.27
CA GLN A 79 19.49 2.32 6.77
C GLN A 79 19.99 1.07 6.04
N ALA A 80 19.13 0.09 5.82
CA ALA A 80 19.47 -1.11 5.07
C ALA A 80 19.86 -0.79 3.62
N MET A 81 19.18 0.16 2.96
CA MET A 81 19.58 0.65 1.64
C MET A 81 20.97 1.30 1.65
N ARG A 82 21.27 2.13 2.65
CA ARG A 82 22.59 2.78 2.79
C ARG A 82 23.72 1.75 2.98
N LEU A 83 23.44 0.66 3.70
CA LEU A 83 24.37 -0.45 3.89
C LEU A 83 24.44 -1.41 2.68
N GLY A 84 23.70 -1.16 1.60
CA GLY A 84 23.64 -2.00 0.41
C GLY A 84 22.87 -3.32 0.59
N LYS A 85 22.18 -3.50 1.73
CA LYS A 85 21.37 -4.67 2.07
C LYS A 85 19.96 -4.53 1.48
N LEU A 86 19.87 -4.57 0.15
CA LEU A 86 18.62 -4.29 -0.59
C LEU A 86 17.48 -5.26 -0.24
N ASP A 87 17.75 -6.55 -0.05
CA ASP A 87 16.70 -7.53 0.28
C ASP A 87 16.07 -7.26 1.65
N ARG A 88 16.88 -6.89 2.64
CA ARG A 88 16.38 -6.46 3.96
C ARG A 88 15.55 -5.19 3.84
N ALA A 89 16.05 -4.21 3.07
CA ALA A 89 15.35 -2.94 2.87
C ALA A 89 13.95 -3.15 2.28
N ILE A 90 13.84 -3.95 1.22
CA ILE A 90 12.56 -4.26 0.56
C ILE A 90 11.58 -4.89 1.55
N MET A 91 12.03 -5.89 2.32
CA MET A 91 11.16 -6.57 3.28
C MET A 91 10.60 -5.63 4.36
N VAL A 92 11.43 -4.79 4.98
CA VAL A 92 10.96 -3.89 6.04
C VAL A 92 10.14 -2.73 5.49
N LEU A 93 10.47 -2.23 4.30
CA LEU A 93 9.71 -1.18 3.63
C LEU A 93 8.35 -1.68 3.15
N GLN A 94 8.25 -2.91 2.66
CA GLN A 94 6.96 -3.52 2.32
C GLN A 94 6.03 -3.48 3.54
N ARG A 95 6.51 -3.96 4.71
CA ARG A 95 5.73 -3.93 5.94
C ARG A 95 5.38 -2.50 6.38
N SER A 96 6.28 -1.53 6.17
CA SER A 96 6.00 -0.11 6.44
C SER A 96 4.80 0.38 5.63
N VAL A 97 4.76 0.06 4.33
CA VAL A 97 3.68 0.48 3.42
C VAL A 97 2.39 -0.27 3.70
N GLU A 98 2.45 -1.52 4.16
CA GLU A 98 1.28 -2.29 4.61
C GLU A 98 0.65 -1.68 5.88
N LEU A 99 1.47 -1.21 6.83
CA LEU A 99 1.00 -0.57 8.07
C LEU A 99 0.45 0.85 7.84
N ALA A 100 1.02 1.60 6.90
CA ALA A 100 0.56 2.94 6.54
C ALA A 100 0.44 3.09 5.01
N PRO A 101 -0.65 2.59 4.39
CA PRO A 101 -0.81 2.62 2.93
C PRO A 101 -0.86 4.03 2.32
N ALA A 102 -1.28 5.00 3.13
CA ALA A 102 -1.38 6.41 2.78
C ALA A 102 -0.04 7.17 2.92
N ASP A 103 0.97 6.59 3.58
CA ASP A 103 2.30 7.20 3.68
C ASP A 103 3.05 7.08 2.34
N MET A 104 3.08 8.18 1.59
CA MET A 104 3.76 8.23 0.30
C MET A 104 5.29 8.20 0.43
N ASP A 105 5.86 8.72 1.50
CA ASP A 105 7.31 8.70 1.71
C ASP A 105 7.80 7.26 1.91
N GLY A 106 7.05 6.46 2.68
CA GLY A 106 7.28 5.03 2.81
C GLY A 106 7.22 4.30 1.47
N ARG A 107 6.23 4.63 0.63
CA ARG A 107 6.08 4.02 -0.69
C ARG A 107 7.16 4.43 -1.69
N ILE A 108 7.59 5.69 -1.66
CA ILE A 108 8.70 6.19 -2.49
C ILE A 108 9.98 5.42 -2.13
N LEU A 109 10.32 5.32 -0.85
CA LEU A 109 11.49 4.55 -0.40
C LEU A 109 11.41 3.07 -0.81
N TYR A 110 10.22 2.47 -0.72
CA TYR A 110 9.99 1.10 -1.20
C TYR A 110 10.24 0.96 -2.70
N GLY A 111 9.67 1.87 -3.51
CA GLY A 111 9.90 1.93 -4.96
C GLY A 111 11.39 2.08 -5.32
N GLU A 112 12.12 2.94 -4.60
CA GLU A 112 13.56 3.10 -4.80
C GLU A 112 14.35 1.84 -4.49
N ALA A 113 14.01 1.12 -3.42
CA ALA A 113 14.69 -0.11 -3.04
C ALA A 113 14.52 -1.19 -4.11
N LEU A 114 13.30 -1.34 -4.63
CA LEU A 114 12.97 -2.27 -5.73
C LEU A 114 13.70 -1.87 -7.02
N GLU A 115 13.70 -0.58 -7.37
CA GLU A 115 14.39 -0.10 -8.56
C GLU A 115 15.91 -0.33 -8.46
N LYS A 116 16.52 -0.03 -7.32
CA LYS A 116 17.95 -0.29 -7.08
C LYS A 116 18.27 -1.78 -7.26
N LYS A 117 17.40 -2.66 -6.78
CA LYS A 117 17.55 -4.10 -6.96
C LYS A 117 17.46 -4.50 -8.42
N LEU A 118 16.46 -4.00 -9.14
CA LEU A 118 16.28 -4.24 -10.58
C LEU A 118 17.49 -3.76 -11.40
N ILE A 119 18.06 -2.60 -11.07
CA ILE A 119 19.24 -2.06 -11.77
C ILE A 119 20.49 -2.91 -11.50
N LYS A 120 20.63 -3.45 -10.29
CA LYS A 120 21.78 -4.26 -9.87
C LYS A 120 21.76 -5.67 -10.47
N GLN A 121 20.59 -6.19 -10.85
CA GLN A 121 20.47 -7.48 -11.51
C GLN A 121 21.10 -7.45 -12.91
N LYS A 122 21.90 -8.48 -13.21
CA LYS A 122 22.49 -8.69 -14.55
C LYS A 122 21.41 -9.12 -15.55
N ASP A 123 20.63 -10.12 -15.15
CA ASP A 123 19.44 -10.59 -15.85
C ASP A 123 18.22 -10.05 -15.11
N ARG A 124 17.59 -9.03 -15.70
CA ARG A 124 16.51 -8.29 -15.07
C ARG A 124 15.21 -9.07 -15.18
N ASP A 125 14.57 -9.28 -14.04
CA ASP A 125 13.29 -9.97 -13.94
C ASP A 125 12.15 -9.07 -14.49
N PRO A 126 11.38 -9.54 -15.50
CA PRO A 126 10.19 -8.83 -15.98
C PRO A 126 9.13 -8.59 -14.91
N ALA A 127 8.93 -9.53 -13.97
CA ALA A 127 7.93 -9.38 -12.92
C ALA A 127 8.31 -8.24 -11.97
N LEU A 128 9.57 -8.20 -11.51
CA LEU A 128 10.09 -7.09 -10.72
C LEU A 128 10.00 -5.74 -11.47
N TYR A 129 10.31 -5.72 -12.76
CA TYR A 129 10.17 -4.50 -13.58
C TYR A 129 8.73 -4.01 -13.64
N ASN A 130 7.77 -4.91 -13.93
CA ASN A 130 6.35 -4.60 -13.97
C ASN A 130 5.88 -4.04 -12.62
N PHE A 131 6.31 -4.65 -11.54
CA PHE A 131 5.96 -4.22 -10.19
C PHE A 131 6.51 -2.82 -9.87
N VAL A 132 7.78 -2.54 -10.20
CA VAL A 132 8.39 -1.21 -10.04
C VAL A 132 7.60 -0.13 -10.79
N ILE A 133 7.16 -0.42 -12.02
CA ILE A 133 6.34 0.53 -12.80
C ILE A 133 5.01 0.81 -12.10
N LYS A 134 4.33 -0.23 -11.59
CA LYS A 134 3.04 -0.06 -10.90
C LYS A 134 3.21 0.81 -9.64
N GLN A 135 4.27 0.59 -8.85
CA GLN A 135 4.56 1.41 -7.67
C GLN A 135 4.80 2.88 -8.04
N TRP A 136 5.65 3.15 -9.05
CA TRP A 136 5.92 4.53 -9.46
C TRP A 136 4.73 5.22 -10.12
N LEU A 137 3.90 4.49 -10.85
CA LEU A 137 2.65 5.01 -11.40
C LEU A 137 1.68 5.39 -10.29
N PHE A 138 1.56 4.56 -9.26
CA PHE A 138 0.75 4.86 -8.09
C PHE A 138 1.22 6.15 -7.41
N VAL A 139 2.53 6.27 -7.12
CA VAL A 139 3.09 7.49 -6.51
C VAL A 139 2.82 8.71 -7.38
N ALA A 140 3.04 8.61 -8.70
CA ALA A 140 2.86 9.72 -9.63
C ALA A 140 1.42 10.24 -9.70
N LYS A 141 0.43 9.40 -9.38
CA LYS A 141 -1.00 9.70 -9.52
C LYS A 141 -1.70 9.99 -8.20
N ASN A 142 -1.26 9.36 -7.12
CA ASN A 142 -1.94 9.38 -5.82
C ASN A 142 -1.16 10.13 -4.74
N ALA A 143 0.00 10.71 -5.06
CA ALA A 143 0.71 11.56 -4.12
C ALA A 143 -0.12 12.79 -3.72
N GLU A 144 -0.14 13.07 -2.43
CA GLU A 144 -0.78 14.27 -1.87
C GLU A 144 -0.01 15.54 -2.29
N PHE A 145 1.32 15.45 -2.28
CA PHE A 145 2.19 16.57 -2.59
C PHE A 145 2.71 16.50 -4.04
N ALA A 146 2.75 17.66 -4.71
CA ALA A 146 3.10 17.75 -6.13
C ALA A 146 4.55 17.33 -6.43
N ASP A 147 5.46 17.57 -5.48
CA ASP A 147 6.86 17.17 -5.56
C ASP A 147 7.02 15.64 -5.52
N GLN A 148 6.30 14.95 -4.64
CA GLN A 148 6.24 13.49 -4.59
C GLN A 148 5.67 12.91 -5.88
N GLY A 149 4.59 13.48 -6.41
CA GLY A 149 4.03 13.06 -7.70
C GLY A 149 5.02 13.23 -8.85
N MET A 150 5.75 14.36 -8.86
CA MET A 150 6.80 14.62 -9.85
C MET A 150 7.99 13.65 -9.70
N GLN A 151 8.37 13.27 -8.48
CA GLN A 151 9.35 12.20 -8.26
C GLN A 151 8.88 10.89 -8.90
N GLY A 152 7.62 10.48 -8.68
CA GLY A 152 7.05 9.31 -9.34
C GLY A 152 7.16 9.35 -10.87
N PHE A 153 6.84 10.49 -11.49
CA PHE A 153 7.00 10.66 -12.95
C PHE A 153 8.47 10.60 -13.40
N ASN A 154 9.39 11.19 -12.65
CA ASN A 154 10.83 11.15 -12.96
C ASN A 154 11.38 9.72 -12.91
N HIS A 155 10.95 8.93 -11.92
CA HIS A 155 11.33 7.53 -11.81
C HIS A 155 10.71 6.66 -12.91
N LEU A 156 9.44 6.89 -13.29
CA LEU A 156 8.86 6.25 -14.47
C LEU A 156 9.67 6.54 -15.75
N LEU A 157 9.98 7.81 -15.99
CA LEU A 157 10.76 8.21 -17.15
C LEU A 157 12.14 7.53 -17.16
N LYS A 158 12.78 7.40 -16.00
CA LYS A 158 14.07 6.73 -15.84
C LYS A 158 13.99 5.23 -16.12
N VAL A 159 12.96 4.55 -15.60
CA VAL A 159 12.84 3.08 -15.68
C VAL A 159 12.31 2.64 -17.04
N CYS A 160 11.21 3.20 -17.54
CA CYS A 160 10.57 2.77 -18.79
C CYS A 160 10.79 3.73 -19.97
N GLY A 161 11.42 4.88 -19.76
CA GLY A 161 11.69 5.85 -20.84
C GLY A 161 10.49 6.70 -21.24
N THR A 162 9.35 6.57 -20.55
CA THR A 162 8.12 7.29 -20.88
C THR A 162 7.28 7.58 -19.63
N VAL A 163 6.31 8.49 -19.76
CA VAL A 163 5.36 8.85 -18.69
C VAL A 163 3.93 8.82 -19.24
N PRO A 164 2.91 8.63 -18.40
CA PRO A 164 1.51 8.71 -18.82
C PRO A 164 1.20 10.06 -19.46
N LYS A 165 0.50 10.07 -20.60
CA LYS A 165 0.01 11.33 -21.18
C LYS A 165 -1.05 11.95 -20.27
N LYS A 166 -1.21 13.28 -20.29
CA LYS A 166 -2.18 14.02 -19.46
C LYS A 166 -3.61 13.44 -19.52
N TRP A 167 -4.01 12.91 -20.67
CA TRP A 167 -5.35 12.39 -20.95
C TRP A 167 -5.40 10.85 -21.13
N GLU A 168 -4.31 10.16 -20.82
CA GLU A 168 -4.21 8.70 -20.96
C GLU A 168 -4.68 7.99 -19.69
N LYS A 169 -5.53 6.97 -19.87
CA LYS A 169 -5.97 6.08 -18.78
C LYS A 169 -4.80 5.20 -18.33
N GLU A 170 -4.73 4.92 -17.03
CA GLU A 170 -3.66 4.11 -16.41
C GLU A 170 -3.53 2.73 -17.04
N LYS A 171 -4.65 2.03 -17.26
CA LYS A 171 -4.64 0.72 -17.93
C LYS A 171 -3.96 0.78 -19.30
N LYS A 172 -4.27 1.79 -20.10
CA LYS A 172 -3.67 1.98 -21.44
C LYS A 172 -2.17 2.28 -21.35
N PHE A 173 -1.75 3.01 -20.32
CA PHE A 173 -0.34 3.25 -20.05
C PHE A 173 0.38 1.94 -19.69
N LEU A 174 -0.17 1.17 -18.74
CA LEU A 174 0.38 -0.11 -18.30
C LEU A 174 0.49 -1.11 -19.45
N ASP A 175 -0.57 -1.27 -20.26
CA ASP A 175 -0.57 -2.15 -21.44
C ASP A 175 0.57 -1.82 -22.44
N ARG A 176 1.04 -0.56 -22.46
CA ARG A 176 2.15 -0.12 -23.32
C ARG A 176 3.53 -0.43 -22.73
N VAL A 177 3.69 -0.38 -21.42
CA VAL A 177 5.01 -0.39 -20.76
C VAL A 177 5.34 -1.70 -20.06
N LEU A 178 4.34 -2.47 -19.65
CA LEU A 178 4.53 -3.77 -19.00
C LEU A 178 5.04 -4.80 -20.00
N ILE A 179 5.87 -5.72 -19.50
CA ILE A 179 6.54 -6.75 -20.30
C ILE A 179 5.96 -8.12 -19.90
N PRO A 180 5.75 -9.06 -20.85
CA PRO A 180 5.33 -10.41 -20.51
C PRO A 180 6.29 -11.09 -19.54
N GLU A 181 5.75 -11.77 -18.54
CA GLU A 181 6.53 -12.44 -17.48
C GLU A 181 7.09 -13.81 -17.93
N ASP A 182 6.67 -14.30 -19.10
CA ASP A 182 7.09 -15.58 -19.69
C ASP A 182 8.57 -15.62 -20.16
N GLY A 183 9.33 -14.54 -19.95
CA GLY A 183 10.74 -14.44 -20.36
C GLY A 183 10.96 -14.16 -21.85
N THR A 184 9.88 -13.97 -22.63
CA THR A 184 9.91 -13.77 -24.09
C THR A 184 10.60 -12.46 -24.52
N ALA A 185 10.64 -11.45 -23.65
CA ALA A 185 11.21 -10.13 -23.96
C ALA A 185 12.17 -9.65 -22.86
N PRO A 186 13.40 -9.24 -23.20
CA PRO A 186 14.36 -8.75 -22.21
C PRO A 186 13.98 -7.35 -21.72
N VAL A 187 14.11 -7.12 -20.42
CA VAL A 187 13.84 -5.81 -19.79
C VAL A 187 14.91 -4.78 -20.18
N LYS A 188 14.52 -3.80 -21.01
CA LYS A 188 15.37 -2.66 -21.39
C LYS A 188 14.94 -1.43 -20.60
N LEU A 189 15.82 -0.93 -19.72
CA LEU A 189 15.59 0.32 -19.02
C LEU A 189 15.62 1.52 -19.99
N GLY A 190 14.89 2.59 -19.63
CA GLY A 190 14.97 3.87 -20.31
C GLY A 190 16.42 4.34 -20.44
N ARG A 191 16.81 4.84 -21.62
CA ARG A 191 18.17 5.36 -21.81
C ARG A 191 18.38 6.54 -20.86
N ARG A 192 19.32 6.43 -19.92
CA ARG A 192 19.96 7.63 -19.37
C ARG A 192 20.67 8.31 -20.53
N THR A 193 20.21 9.49 -20.93
CA THR A 193 21.12 10.45 -21.54
C THR A 193 22.15 10.74 -20.45
N GLN A 194 23.32 10.12 -20.51
CA GLN A 194 24.44 10.54 -19.68
C GLN A 194 24.84 11.93 -20.19
N THR A 195 24.31 12.97 -19.56
CA THR A 195 24.91 14.29 -19.68
C THR A 195 26.22 14.21 -18.91
N SER A 196 27.31 13.90 -19.61
CA SER A 196 28.65 14.14 -19.12
C SER A 196 28.80 15.64 -18.89
N MET A 197 28.99 16.05 -17.65
CA MET A 197 29.61 17.32 -17.28
C MET A 197 30.90 16.99 -16.53
#